data_AF-A0A060CSM6-F1
#
_entry.id   AF-A0A060CSM6-F1
#
_cell.length_a   1.000
_cell.length_b   1.000
_cell.length_c   1.000
_cell.angle_alpha   90.00
_cell.angle_beta   90.00
_cell.angle_gamma   90.00
#
_symmetry.space_group_name_H-M   'P 1'
#
loop_
_entity.id
_entity.type
_entity.pdbx_description
1 polymer ?
#
loop_
_entity_poly.entity_id
_entity_poly.type
_entity_poly.pdbx_seq_one_letter_code
_entity_poly.pdbx_strand_id
1 'polypeptide(L)'
;MPTGTILLFYKAGSTPKEWSGLMKYSYDDGNSWTLAKDLPAGIIGPVKNRPILLDDGTLLCGSSIESWKRWGCFIDMTSDSGNSWEKSAPINVDNQLFGIIQPALVFSSPKKMRLLARSHQIGFYMHS
;
A
#
# COMPACT_ATOMS: atom_id res chain seq x y z
N MET A 1 -9.33 12.74 0.04
CA MET A 1 -9.83 12.65 1.43
C MET A 1 -11.21 13.29 1.51
N PRO A 2 -12.05 13.01 2.51
CA PRO A 2 -13.39 13.60 2.63
C PRO A 2 -13.37 15.14 2.67
N THR A 3 -12.25 15.72 3.12
CA THR A 3 -11.96 17.16 3.13
C THR A 3 -11.67 17.77 1.76
N GLY A 4 -11.64 16.99 0.68
CA GLY A 4 -11.17 17.42 -0.65
C GLY A 4 -9.65 17.32 -0.83
N THR A 5 -8.88 17.15 0.24
CA THR A 5 -7.41 17.00 0.15
C THR A 5 -7.02 15.79 -0.70
N ILE A 6 -6.11 15.98 -1.65
CA ILE A 6 -5.54 14.91 -2.48
C ILE A 6 -4.17 14.52 -1.91
N LEU A 7 -3.98 13.22 -1.73
CA LEU A 7 -2.71 12.63 -1.31
C LEU A 7 -2.06 11.95 -2.52
N LEU A 8 -0.84 12.36 -2.85
CA LEU A 8 -0.01 11.71 -3.87
C LEU A 8 1.08 10.91 -3.17
N PHE A 9 1.02 9.58 -3.32
CA PHE A 9 2.07 8.67 -2.89
C PHE A 9 2.95 8.29 -4.07
N TYR A 10 4.26 8.32 -3.90
CA TYR A 10 5.21 7.93 -4.94
C TYR A 10 6.50 7.40 -4.32
N LYS A 11 7.33 6.79 -5.16
CA LYS A 11 8.65 6.31 -4.79
C LYS A 11 9.70 7.07 -5.57
N ALA A 12 10.81 7.41 -4.93
CA ALA A 12 11.94 8.06 -5.60
C ALA A 12 13.24 7.32 -5.27
N GLY A 13 14.12 7.21 -6.27
CA GLY A 13 15.41 6.54 -6.19
C GLY A 13 15.81 5.96 -7.55
N SER A 14 17.10 5.80 -7.80
CA SER A 14 17.59 5.45 -9.14
C SER A 14 17.39 3.97 -9.48
N THR A 15 17.36 3.12 -8.45
CA THR A 15 17.06 1.68 -8.59
C THR A 15 16.00 1.24 -7.59
N PRO A 16 15.30 0.11 -7.82
CA PRO A 16 14.30 -0.40 -6.88
C PRO A 16 14.80 -0.62 -5.45
N LYS A 17 16.11 -0.85 -5.27
CA LYS A 17 16.74 -1.04 -3.95
C LYS A 17 16.95 0.28 -3.19
N GLU A 18 16.98 1.39 -3.91
CA GLU A 18 17.19 2.74 -3.37
C GLU A 18 15.88 3.51 -3.23
N TRP A 19 14.75 2.89 -3.53
CA TRP A 19 13.46 3.56 -3.48
C TRP A 19 13.04 3.87 -2.04
N SER A 20 12.86 5.15 -1.75
CA SER A 20 12.14 5.64 -0.58
C SER A 20 10.70 5.94 -0.92
N GLY A 21 9.78 5.73 0.03
CA GLY A 21 8.40 6.17 -0.09
C GLY A 21 8.27 7.64 0.26
N LEU A 22 7.58 8.41 -0.57
CA LEU A 22 7.31 9.82 -0.35
C LEU A 22 5.82 10.13 -0.54
N MET A 23 5.41 11.25 0.04
CA MET A 23 4.07 11.78 -0.16
C MET A 23 4.05 13.30 -0.37
N LYS A 24 3.02 13.75 -1.09
CA LYS A 24 2.65 15.17 -1.24
C LYS A 24 1.16 15.36 -1.03
N TYR A 25 0.79 16.59 -0.71
CA TYR A 25 -0.58 17.01 -0.50
C TYR A 25 -0.94 18.04 -1.56
N SER A 26 -2.16 18.00 -2.06
CA SER A 26 -2.79 19.11 -2.75
C SER A 26 -4.07 19.49 -2.00
N TYR A 27 -4.25 20.80 -1.85
CA TYR A 27 -5.42 21.42 -1.19
C TYR A 27 -6.30 22.19 -2.18
N ASP A 28 -5.98 22.11 -3.48
CA ASP A 28 -6.56 22.89 -4.57
C ASP A 28 -6.83 22.02 -5.81
N ASP A 29 -7.41 20.83 -5.58
CA ASP A 29 -7.82 19.88 -6.63
C ASP A 29 -6.69 19.45 -7.58
N GLY A 30 -5.45 19.41 -7.10
CA GLY A 30 -4.28 18.95 -7.82
C GLY A 30 -3.55 20.03 -8.62
N ASN A 31 -3.99 21.29 -8.53
CA ASN A 31 -3.35 22.41 -9.24
C ASN A 31 -1.95 22.73 -8.70
N SER A 32 -1.77 22.65 -7.38
CA SER A 32 -0.47 22.79 -6.74
C SER A 32 -0.23 21.70 -5.69
N TRP A 33 1.04 21.51 -5.35
CA TRP A 33 1.47 20.46 -4.43
C TRP A 33 2.43 21.02 -3.40
N THR A 34 2.33 20.52 -2.17
CA THR A 34 3.32 20.80 -1.13
C THR A 34 4.71 20.28 -1.52
N LEU A 35 5.71 20.70 -0.75
CA LEU A 35 6.99 19.98 -0.71
C LEU A 35 6.74 18.50 -0.36
N ALA A 36 7.62 17.65 -0.88
CA ALA A 36 7.62 16.23 -0.57
C ALA A 36 7.88 16.00 0.92
N LYS A 37 7.18 15.02 1.50
CA LYS A 37 7.49 14.47 2.81
C LYS A 37 7.95 13.03 2.64
N ASP A 38 9.04 12.65 3.30
CA ASP A 38 9.44 11.26 3.40
C ASP A 38 8.46 10.49 4.28
N LEU A 39 8.17 9.24 3.90
CA LEU A 39 7.46 8.33 4.78
C LEU A 39 8.43 7.82 5.87
N PRO A 40 7.93 7.51 7.08
CA PRO A 40 8.78 6.97 8.15
C PRO A 40 9.54 5.71 7.72
N ALA A 41 10.68 5.46 8.35
CA ALA A 41 11.50 4.29 8.05
C ALA A 41 10.68 2.98 8.09
N GLY A 42 10.80 2.20 7.03
CA GLY A 42 10.07 0.95 6.84
C GLY A 42 8.62 1.11 6.37
N ILE A 43 8.03 2.31 6.37
CA ILE A 43 6.75 2.60 5.73
C ILE A 43 7.04 2.98 4.27
N ILE A 44 6.29 2.38 3.34
CA ILE A 44 6.45 2.64 1.91
C ILE A 44 5.14 3.06 1.24
N GLY A 45 4.05 3.07 2.01
CA GLY A 45 2.72 3.46 1.54
C GLY A 45 2.16 2.48 0.51
N PRO A 46 1.19 2.89 -0.32
CA PRO A 46 0.58 2.01 -1.30
C PRO A 46 1.61 1.68 -2.39
N VAL A 47 2.02 0.40 -2.46
CA VAL A 47 3.12 -0.01 -3.35
C VAL A 47 2.74 -0.05 -4.82
N LYS A 48 1.50 -0.47 -5.12
CA LYS A 48 1.00 -0.67 -6.48
C LYS A 48 -0.48 -0.33 -6.60
N ASN A 49 -1.30 -0.86 -5.70
CA ASN A 49 -2.75 -0.74 -5.78
C ASN A 49 -3.26 0.42 -4.91
N ARG A 50 -4.43 0.96 -5.28
CA ARG A 50 -5.07 2.07 -4.57
C ARG A 50 -5.31 1.71 -3.09
N PRO A 51 -5.05 2.63 -2.15
CA PRO A 51 -5.43 2.44 -0.76
C PRO A 51 -6.96 2.45 -0.57
N ILE A 52 -7.42 1.90 0.56
CA ILE A 52 -8.82 1.99 0.99
C ILE A 52 -8.92 3.02 2.11
N LEU A 53 -9.90 3.92 2.01
CA LEU A 53 -10.30 4.80 3.10
C LEU A 53 -11.45 4.15 3.86
N LEU A 54 -11.30 3.95 5.15
CA LEU A 54 -12.35 3.48 6.06
C LEU A 54 -13.27 4.63 6.49
N ASP A 55 -14.44 4.27 7.01
CA ASP A 55 -15.45 5.24 7.48
C ASP A 55 -14.94 6.12 8.62
N ASP A 56 -14.00 5.63 9.43
CA ASP A 56 -13.36 6.38 10.53
C ASP A 56 -12.24 7.33 10.05
N GLY A 57 -11.98 7.39 8.74
CA GLY A 57 -10.93 8.21 8.14
C GLY A 57 -9.57 7.52 8.02
N THR A 58 -9.42 6.29 8.51
CA THR A 58 -8.17 5.53 8.40
C THR A 58 -7.92 5.10 6.96
N LEU A 59 -6.74 5.42 6.44
CA LEU A 59 -6.27 5.00 5.14
C LEU A 59 -5.43 3.72 5.28
N LEU A 60 -5.90 2.64 4.64
CA LEU A 60 -5.21 1.37 4.54
C LEU A 60 -4.43 1.29 3.23
N CYS A 61 -3.11 1.27 3.33
CA CYS A 61 -2.19 1.23 2.20
C CYS A 61 -1.58 -0.15 2.07
N GLY A 62 -1.95 -0.87 1.01
CA GLY A 62 -1.34 -2.16 0.70
C GLY A 62 0.15 -2.01 0.35
N SER A 63 1.03 -2.58 1.17
CA SER A 63 2.48 -2.47 1.02
C SER A 63 3.15 -3.85 0.93
N SER A 64 4.35 -3.89 0.34
CA SER A 64 5.14 -5.10 0.22
C SER A 64 6.62 -4.82 -0.01
N ILE A 65 7.49 -5.68 0.52
CA ILE A 65 8.93 -5.62 0.33
C ILE A 65 9.37 -6.84 -0.47
N GLU A 66 10.21 -6.62 -1.47
CA GLU A 66 10.82 -7.66 -2.29
C GLU A 66 12.30 -7.77 -1.95
N SER A 67 12.71 -8.90 -1.37
CA SER A 67 14.11 -9.27 -1.15
C SER A 67 14.44 -10.56 -1.91
N TRP A 68 15.70 -11.01 -1.85
CA TRP A 68 16.17 -12.19 -2.60
C TRP A 68 15.36 -13.44 -2.25
N LYS A 69 14.48 -13.85 -3.19
CA LYS A 69 13.52 -14.97 -3.06
C LYS A 69 12.61 -14.91 -1.82
N ARG A 70 12.50 -13.75 -1.18
CA ARG A 70 11.72 -13.57 0.05
C ARG A 70 10.92 -12.30 -0.06
N TRP A 71 9.61 -12.45 0.02
CA TRP A 71 8.67 -11.37 -0.07
C TRP A 71 7.92 -11.20 1.25
N GLY A 72 7.58 -9.95 1.57
CA GLY A 72 6.72 -9.61 2.69
C GLY A 72 5.56 -8.75 2.22
N CYS A 73 4.36 -9.01 2.73
CA CYS A 73 3.16 -8.23 2.49
C CYS A 73 2.65 -7.65 3.81
N PHE A 74 2.24 -6.39 3.78
CA PHE A 74 1.81 -5.64 4.96
C PHE A 74 0.71 -4.68 4.58
N ILE A 75 0.06 -4.11 5.60
CA ILE A 75 -0.78 -2.92 5.49
C ILE A 75 -0.10 -1.80 6.27
N ASP A 76 0.28 -0.74 5.57
CA ASP A 76 0.67 0.53 6.19
C ASP A 76 -0.61 1.34 6.44
N MET A 77 -0.77 1.93 7.62
CA MET A 77 -2.03 2.57 8.04
C MET A 77 -1.76 3.98 8.55
N THR A 78 -2.65 4.90 8.22
CA THR A 78 -2.62 6.26 8.76
C THR A 78 -4.04 6.77 9.00
N SER A 79 -4.33 7.24 10.21
CA SER A 79 -5.63 7.81 10.59
C SER A 79 -5.68 9.34 10.47
N ASP A 80 -4.55 9.97 10.18
CA ASP A 80 -4.37 11.42 10.18
C ASP A 80 -3.83 11.94 8.84
N SER A 81 -4.22 11.28 7.75
CA SER A 81 -3.84 11.64 6.38
C SER A 81 -2.33 11.62 6.10
N GLY A 82 -1.57 10.77 6.80
CA GLY A 82 -0.16 10.52 6.56
C GLY A 82 0.80 11.28 7.47
N ASN A 83 0.31 11.89 8.56
CA ASN A 83 1.17 12.54 9.55
C ASN A 83 1.80 11.52 10.52
N SER A 84 1.07 10.47 10.87
CA SER A 84 1.55 9.32 11.64
C SER A 84 1.17 8.01 10.94
N TRP A 85 1.94 6.97 11.24
CA TRP A 85 1.86 5.69 10.55
C TRP A 85 2.00 4.51 11.49
N GLU A 86 1.18 3.50 11.23
CA GLU A 86 1.31 2.17 11.79
C GLU A 86 1.56 1.16 10.67
N LYS A 87 2.14 0.00 11.02
CA LYS A 87 2.31 -1.11 10.10
C LYS A 87 1.77 -2.38 10.74
N SER A 88 1.03 -3.16 9.96
CA SER A 88 0.58 -4.47 10.39
C SER A 88 1.75 -5.43 10.63
N ALA A 89 1.47 -6.53 11.33
CA ALA A 89 2.31 -7.72 11.21
C ALA A 89 2.37 -8.20 9.74
N PRO A 90 3.41 -8.96 9.34
CA PRO A 90 3.45 -9.58 8.03
C PRO A 90 2.23 -10.45 7.78
N ILE A 91 1.63 -10.31 6.60
CA ILE A 91 0.50 -11.12 6.15
C ILE A 91 1.09 -12.41 5.56
N ASN A 92 0.81 -13.53 6.23
CA ASN A 92 1.24 -14.86 5.81
C ASN A 92 0.06 -15.65 5.23
N VAL A 93 0.34 -16.45 4.21
CA VAL A 93 -0.63 -17.37 3.60
C VAL A 93 -0.05 -18.78 3.66
N ASP A 94 -0.85 -19.74 4.09
CA ASP A 94 -0.44 -21.14 4.17
C ASP A 94 0.06 -21.64 2.81
N ASN A 95 1.13 -22.43 2.85
CA ASN A 95 1.81 -22.97 1.67
C ASN A 95 2.44 -21.93 0.72
N GLN A 96 2.54 -20.66 1.11
CA GLN A 96 3.31 -19.62 0.39
C GLN A 96 4.60 -19.29 1.14
N LEU A 97 5.53 -20.26 1.16
CA LEU A 97 6.80 -20.19 1.91
C LEU A 97 7.69 -18.99 1.57
N PHE A 98 7.53 -18.41 0.36
CA PHE A 98 8.32 -17.27 -0.11
C PHE A 98 7.58 -15.93 -0.02
N GLY A 99 6.35 -15.94 0.53
CA GLY A 99 5.53 -14.74 0.71
C GLY A 99 4.72 -14.34 -0.52
N ILE A 100 3.98 -13.25 -0.35
CA ILE A 100 3.12 -12.61 -1.34
C ILE A 100 3.45 -11.11 -1.38
N ILE A 101 3.06 -10.42 -2.46
CA ILE A 101 3.33 -8.99 -2.66
C ILE A 101 2.19 -8.28 -3.39
N GLN A 102 2.30 -6.95 -3.46
CA GLN A 102 1.41 -6.09 -4.23
C GLN A 102 -0.07 -6.30 -3.85
N PRO A 103 -0.41 -6.20 -2.55
CA PRO A 103 -1.77 -6.41 -2.09
C PRO A 103 -2.74 -5.38 -2.69
N ALA A 104 -3.92 -5.84 -3.07
CA ALA A 104 -5.09 -5.06 -3.40
C ALA A 104 -6.17 -5.37 -2.36
N LEU A 105 -6.59 -4.36 -1.61
CA LEU A 105 -7.69 -4.48 -0.68
C LEU A 105 -9.01 -4.26 -1.42
N VAL A 106 -10.00 -5.12 -1.16
CA VAL A 106 -11.34 -5.01 -1.75
C VAL A 106 -12.40 -5.33 -0.70
N PHE A 107 -13.49 -4.57 -0.67
CA PHE A 107 -14.66 -4.94 0.12
C PHE A 107 -15.48 -5.98 -0.65
N SER A 108 -15.66 -7.16 -0.06
CA SER A 108 -16.60 -8.18 -0.54
C SER A 108 -18.01 -8.02 0.04
N SER A 109 -18.13 -7.24 1.11
CA SER A 109 -19.38 -6.72 1.70
C SER A 109 -19.01 -5.59 2.67
N PRO A 110 -19.96 -4.79 3.20
CA PRO A 110 -19.67 -3.64 4.07
C PRO A 110 -18.78 -3.94 5.29
N LYS A 111 -18.82 -5.18 5.81
CA LYS A 111 -18.01 -5.59 6.98
C LYS A 111 -16.95 -6.64 6.65
N LYS A 112 -16.72 -6.93 5.37
CA LYS A 112 -15.79 -7.99 4.96
C LYS A 112 -14.83 -7.52 3.87
N MET A 113 -13.65 -7.14 4.31
CA MET A 113 -12.52 -6.87 3.42
C MET A 113 -11.82 -8.18 3.03
N ARG A 114 -11.33 -8.23 1.79
CA ARG A 114 -10.45 -9.28 1.28
C ARG A 114 -9.18 -8.63 0.74
N LEU A 115 -8.10 -9.39 0.79
CA LEU A 115 -6.82 -9.02 0.21
C LEU A 115 -6.54 -9.96 -0.95
N LEU A 116 -6.28 -9.39 -2.12
CA LEU A 116 -5.78 -10.09 -3.29
C LEU A 116 -4.30 -9.73 -3.46
N ALA A 117 -3.43 -10.71 -3.66
CA ALA A 117 -2.00 -10.46 -3.79
C ALA A 117 -1.37 -11.38 -4.83
N ARG A 118 -0.18 -10.97 -5.30
CA ARG A 118 0.64 -11.76 -6.21
C ARG A 118 1.50 -12.74 -5.41
N SER A 119 1.49 -14.01 -5.79
CA SER A 119 2.38 -15.04 -5.26
C SER A 119 3.50 -15.37 -6.24
N HIS A 120 4.44 -16.23 -5.81
CA HIS A 120 5.50 -16.77 -6.66
C HIS A 120 4.99 -17.82 -7.66
N GLN A 121 3.78 -18.34 -7.48
CA GLN A 121 3.25 -19.45 -8.28
C GLN A 121 2.51 -18.92 -9.52
N ILE A 122 2.67 -19.64 -10.62
CA ILE A 122 1.91 -19.39 -11.85
C ILE A 122 0.59 -20.17 -11.73
N GLY A 123 -0.53 -19.45 -11.81
CA GLY A 123 -1.85 -20.06 -11.97
C GLY A 123 -2.20 -20.24 -13.46
N PHE A 124 -2.95 -21.28 -13.79
CA PHE A 124 -3.49 -21.50 -15.12
C PHE A 124 -5.02 -21.34 -15.08
N TYR A 125 -5.58 -20.60 -16.04
CA TYR A 125 -7.01 -20.56 -16.27
C TYR A 125 -7.33 -21.53 -17.41
N MET A 126 -8.12 -22.56 -17.11
CA MET A 126 -8.69 -23.45 -18.12
C MET A 126 -10.20 -23.22 -18.14
N HIS A 127 -10.73 -22.84 -19.30
CA HIS A 127 -12.16 -22.76 -19.55
C HIS A 127 -12.56 -23.96 -20.40
N SER A 128 -13.61 -24.66 -19.98
CA SER A 128 -14.28 -25.71 -20.75
C SER A 128 -15.22 -25.13 -21.78
#